data_AF-A0A6G9YP91-F1
#
_entry.id   AF-A0A6G9YP91-F1
#
_cell.length_a   1.000
_cell.length_b   1.000
_cell.length_c   1.000
_cell.angle_alpha   90.00
_cell.angle_beta   90.00
_cell.angle_gamma   90.00
#
_symmetry.space_group_name_H-M   'P 1'
#
loop_
_entity.id
_entity.type
_entity.pdbx_description
1 polymer ?
#
loop_
_entity_poly.entity_id
_entity_poly.type
_entity_poly.pdbx_seq_one_letter_code
_entity_poly.pdbx_strand_id
1 'polypeptide(L)' 'MRMIFRRWQGSFRDCLRRNGFDDADATNLAALLLAGLEGGLVLCRTEGGTAPLDQVAAALERALAPAR' A
#
# COMPACT_ATOMS: atom_id res chain seq x y z
N MET A 1 10.08 -8.14 -12.83
CA MET A 1 9.03 -8.11 -11.78
C MET A 1 9.56 -7.86 -10.37
N ARG A 2 10.33 -8.79 -9.78
CA ARG A 2 10.73 -8.72 -8.35
C ARG A 2 11.55 -7.48 -7.95
N MET A 3 12.38 -6.95 -8.85
CA MET A 3 13.12 -5.70 -8.62
C MET A 3 12.24 -4.45 -8.69
N ILE A 4 11.19 -4.45 -9.52
CA ILE A 4 10.25 -3.33 -9.63
C ILE A 4 9.45 -3.21 -8.35
N PHE A 5 8.93 -4.34 -7.84
CA PHE A 5 8.23 -4.40 -6.55
C PHE A 5 9.09 -3.93 -5.39
N ARG A 6 10.36 -4.36 -5.33
CA ARG A 6 11.29 -3.85 -4.31
C ARG A 6 11.53 -2.34 -4.41
N ARG A 7 11.65 -1.80 -5.62
CA ARG A 7 11.83 -0.36 -5.83
C ARG A 7 10.59 0.44 -5.39
N TRP A 8 9.39 -0.04 -5.72
CA TRP A 8 8.14 0.58 -5.30
C TRP A 8 7.97 0.52 -3.78
N GLN A 9 8.22 -0.65 -3.18
CA GLN A 9 8.19 -0.82 -1.72
C GLN A 9 9.18 0.13 -1.03
N GLY A 10 10.40 0.30 -1.58
CA GLY A 10 11.36 1.28 -1.09
C GLY A 10 10.82 2.71 -1.15
N SER A 11 10.18 3.08 -2.27
CA SER A 11 9.57 4.41 -2.45
C SER A 11 8.45 4.68 -1.45
N PHE A 12 7.61 3.66 -1.16
CA PHE A 12 6.56 3.76 -0.14
C PHE A 12 7.14 3.89 1.26
N ARG A 13 8.14 3.08 1.62
CA ARG A 13 8.82 3.15 2.92
C ARG A 13 9.44 4.54 3.13
N ASP A 14 10.14 5.07 2.13
CA ASP A 14 10.77 6.39 2.22
C ASP A 14 9.71 7.50 2.35
N CYS A 15 8.55 7.35 1.71
CA CYS A 15 7.42 8.26 1.90
C CYS A 15 6.88 8.21 3.33
N LEU A 16 6.65 7.02 3.87
CA LEU A 16 6.14 6.83 5.23
C LEU A 16 7.10 7.39 6.27
N ARG A 17 8.41 7.15 6.13
CA ARG A 17 9.43 7.74 7.01
C ARG A 17 9.42 9.26 7.00
N ARG A 18 9.25 9.88 5.82
CA ARG A 18 9.12 11.35 5.71
C ARG A 18 7.86 11.89 6.41
N ASN A 19 6.85 11.05 6.63
CA ASN A 19 5.61 11.38 7.32
C ASN A 19 5.61 10.97 8.81
N GLY A 20 6.76 10.59 9.37
CA GLY A 20 6.94 10.39 10.82
C GLY A 20 6.79 8.96 11.32
N PHE A 21 6.58 7.98 10.44
CA PHE A 21 6.61 6.57 10.81
C PHE A 21 8.06 6.11 11.08
N ASP A 22 8.25 5.25 12.08
CA ASP A 22 9.55 4.61 12.30
C ASP A 22 9.88 3.61 11.17
N ASP A 23 11.13 3.14 11.11
CA ASP A 23 11.59 2.30 10.00
C ASP A 23 10.89 0.93 9.94
N ALA A 24 10.51 0.37 11.10
CA ALA A 24 9.83 -0.92 11.18
C ALA A 24 8.38 -0.78 10.67
N ASP A 25 7.65 0.22 11.17
CA ASP A 25 6.30 0.52 10.73
C ASP A 25 6.26 0.91 9.26
N ALA A 26 7.18 1.78 8.81
CA ALA A 26 7.28 2.17 7.41
C ALA A 26 7.56 0.97 6.48
N THR A 27 8.36 0.00 6.93
CA THR A 27 8.65 -1.21 6.14
C THR A 27 7.42 -2.11 6.04
N ASN A 28 6.71 -2.32 7.15
CA ASN A 28 5.51 -3.15 7.20
C ASN A 28 4.34 -2.53 6.42
N LEU A 29 4.11 -1.23 6.60
CA LEU A 29 3.07 -0.48 5.89
C LEU A 29 3.37 -0.40 4.38
N ALA A 30 4.63 -0.25 3.98
CA ALA A 30 5.00 -0.31 2.56
C ALA A 30 4.70 -1.68 1.93
N ALA A 31 4.90 -2.77 2.66
CA ALA A 31 4.52 -4.11 2.21
C ALA A 31 3.00 -4.25 2.08
N LEU A 32 2.25 -3.73 3.06
CA LEU A 32 0.78 -3.73 3.04
C LEU A 32 0.21 -2.93 1.86
N LEU A 33 0.74 -1.73 1.62
CA LEU A 33 0.36 -0.88 0.48
C LEU A 33 0.54 -1.63 -0.85
N LEU A 34 1.69 -2.26 -1.04
CA LEU A 34 1.97 -2.99 -2.27
C LEU A 34 1.08 -4.22 -2.43
N ALA A 35 0.91 -5.01 -1.38
CA ALA A 35 0.05 -6.19 -1.40
C ALA A 35 -1.42 -5.82 -1.65
N GLY A 36 -1.91 -4.76 -1.01
CA GLY A 36 -3.26 -4.24 -1.20
C GLY A 36 -3.51 -3.77 -2.63
N LEU A 37 -2.56 -3.02 -3.21
CA LEU A 37 -2.66 -2.56 -4.60
C LEU A 37 -2.72 -3.75 -5.58
N GLU A 38 -1.81 -4.73 -5.45
CA GLU A 38 -1.78 -5.90 -6.32
C GLU A 38 -3.07 -6.74 -6.17
N GLY A 39 -3.54 -6.96 -4.95
CA GLY A 39 -4.81 -7.65 -4.68
C GLY A 39 -6.01 -6.91 -5.28
N GLY A 40 -6.07 -5.59 -5.10
CA GLY A 40 -7.11 -4.74 -5.70
C GLY A 40 -7.11 -4.81 -7.23
N LEU A 41 -5.93 -4.78 -7.87
CA LEU A 41 -5.80 -4.94 -9.32
C LEU A 41 -6.24 -6.33 -9.80
N VAL A 42 -6.01 -7.39 -9.03
CA VAL A 42 -6.53 -8.73 -9.35
C VAL A 42 -8.05 -8.74 -9.29
N LEU A 43 -8.65 -8.20 -8.22
CA LEU A 43 -10.10 -8.12 -8.06
C LEU A 43 -10.77 -7.27 -9.15
N CYS A 44 -10.18 -6.14 -9.52
CA CYS A 44 -10.67 -5.30 -10.61
C CYS A 44 -10.75 -6.07 -11.94
N ARG A 45 -9.73 -6.91 -12.22
CA ARG A 45 -9.70 -7.74 -13.43
C ARG A 45 -10.74 -8.86 -13.39
N THR A 46 -11.05 -9.40 -12.22
CA THR A 46 -12.04 -10.47 -12.06
C THR A 46 -13.47 -9.95 -12.11
N GLU A 47 -13.72 -8.77 -11.53
CA GLU A 47 -15.06 -8.21 -11.38
C GLU A 47 -15.46 -7.25 -12.51
N GLY A 48 -14.49 -6.70 -13.26
CA GLY A 48 -14.76 -5.80 -14.38
C GLY A 48 -15.11 -4.38 -13.95
N GLY A 49 -14.29 -3.77 -13.08
CA GLY A 49 -14.46 -2.40 -12.60
C GLY A 49 -13.33 -1.96 -11.65
N THR A 50 -13.38 -0.71 -11.16
CA THR A 50 -12.35 -0.15 -10.25
C THR A 50 -12.76 -0.13 -8.78
N ALA A 51 -14.00 -0.50 -8.45
CA ALA A 51 -14.52 -0.46 -7.08
C ALA A 51 -13.64 -1.20 -6.04
N PRO A 52 -12.98 -2.34 -6.36
CA PRO A 52 -12.04 -2.96 -5.41
C PRO A 52 -10.84 -2.08 -5.05
N LEU A 53 -10.33 -1.27 -5.99
CA LEU A 53 -9.26 -0.32 -5.69
C LEU A 53 -9.73 0.80 -4.75
N ASP A 54 -10.97 1.29 -4.94
CA ASP A 54 -11.55 2.30 -4.05
C ASP A 54 -11.70 1.76 -2.62
N GLN A 55 -12.12 0.50 -2.47
CA GLN A 55 -12.20 -0.18 -1.18
C GLN A 55 -10.84 -0.33 -0.50
N VAL A 56 -9.82 -0.74 -1.27
CA VAL A 56 -8.44 -0.86 -0.78
C VAL A 56 -7.91 0.50 -0.34
N ALA A 57 -8.13 1.57 -1.13
CA ALA A 57 -7.72 2.92 -0.77
C ALA A 57 -8.34 3.36 0.56
N ALA A 58 -9.66 3.21 0.72
CA ALA A 58 -10.36 3.57 1.95
C ALA A 58 -9.92 2.75 3.18
N ALA A 59 -9.50 1.50 3.00
CA ALA A 59 -8.93 0.69 4.08
C ALA A 59 -7.52 1.17 4.47
N LEU A 60 -6.69 1.47 3.47
CA LEU A 60 -5.32 1.96 3.68
C LEU A 60 -5.30 3.35 4.33
N GLU A 61 -6.18 4.26 3.93
CA GLU A 61 -6.31 5.58 4.57
C GLU A 61 -6.58 5.46 6.07
N ARG A 62 -7.46 4.52 6.45
CA ARG A 62 -7.74 4.24 7.87
C ARG A 62 -6.55 3.60 8.59
N ALA A 63 -5.82 2.71 7.92
CA ALA A 63 -4.64 2.06 8.50
C ALA A 63 -3.44 3.03 8.66
N LEU A 64 -3.36 4.05 7.80
CA LEU A 64 -2.32 5.08 7.81
C LEU A 64 -2.68 6.31 8.64
N ALA A 65 -3.91 6.42 9.12
CA ALA A 65 -4.29 7.48 10.03
C ALA A 65 -3.32 7.46 11.23
N PRO A 66 -2.76 8.62 11.63
CA PRO A 66 -1.78 8.66 12.70
C PRO A 66 -2.30 7.91 13.92
N ALA A 67 -1.53 6.94 14.40
CA ALA A 67 -1.80 6.28 15.66
C ALA A 67 -1.87 7.37 16.72
N ARG A 68 -3.06 7.56 17.28
CA ARG A 68 -3.26 8.49 18.40
C ARG A 68 -2.54 7.97 19.64
#